data_AF-Q95RT3-F1
#
_entry.id   AF-Q95RT3-F1
#
_cell.length_a   1.000
_cell.length_b   1.000
_cell.length_c   1.000
_cell.angle_alpha   90.00
_cell.angle_beta   90.00
_cell.angle_gamma   90.00
#
_symmetry.space_group_name_H-M   'P 1'
#
loop_
_entity.id
_entity.type
_entity.pdbx_description
1 polymer ?
#
loop_
_entity_poly.entity_id
_entity_poly.type
_entity_poly.pdbx_seq_one_letter_code
_entity_poly.pdbx_strand_id
1 'polypeptide(L)'
;MSRNYKEDQTNEVEALDSIYCGDMEILATEPHYKFQIPIATEEYSSEEPEKGLACKLVFTFTATYPDGAPVVEIEEPENFEDMFETRLLEHLQKTIEENLGMEMIFSLVSSAQEWLNERWDEHKFHQEELREQKLREIEEEERKKFEGTRVTVESFLKWKLEFEESTGIAAKREKNNVSKKQTGRELFMCDNTLNDSDIKFLLEAGENIENVKIDETLFQDIGELDLDDDDDEDWVPGADDDDD
;
A
#
# COMPACT_ATOMS: atom_id res chain seq x y z
N MET A 1 -50.60 47.45 -3.90
CA MET A 1 -49.76 47.84 -2.75
C MET A 1 -48.33 47.66 -3.20
N SER A 2 -47.45 48.65 -2.99
CA SER A 2 -46.03 48.52 -3.33
C SER A 2 -45.38 47.61 -2.30
N ARG A 3 -44.56 46.64 -2.71
CA ARG A 3 -43.80 45.77 -1.81
C ARG A 3 -42.87 46.65 -0.95
N ASN A 4 -42.84 46.42 0.36
CA ASN A 4 -41.99 47.19 1.28
C ASN A 4 -40.65 46.48 1.46
N TYR A 5 -39.76 46.66 0.48
CA TYR A 5 -38.45 46.00 0.46
C TYR A 5 -37.61 46.22 1.73
N LYS A 6 -37.75 47.39 2.38
CA LYS A 6 -37.02 47.67 3.62
C LYS A 6 -37.48 46.81 4.80
N GLU A 7 -38.77 46.53 4.87
CA GLU A 7 -39.33 45.70 5.93
C GLU A 7 -38.95 44.24 5.71
N ASP A 8 -39.07 43.73 4.47
CA ASP A 8 -38.60 42.39 4.09
C ASP A 8 -37.10 42.22 4.42
N GLN A 9 -36.26 43.19 4.03
CA GLN A 9 -34.81 43.16 4.31
C GLN A 9 -34.50 43.17 5.81
N THR A 10 -35.23 43.94 6.61
CA THR A 10 -34.97 44.05 8.06
C THR A 10 -35.41 42.77 8.76
N ASN A 11 -36.57 42.21 8.40
CA ASN A 11 -37.06 40.94 8.93
C ASN A 11 -36.08 39.78 8.64
N GLU A 12 -35.53 39.72 7.41
CA GLU A 12 -34.54 38.70 7.05
C GLU A 12 -33.25 38.86 7.88
N VAL A 13 -32.73 40.09 8.02
CA VAL A 13 -31.50 40.33 8.82
C VAL A 13 -31.70 39.95 10.28
N GLU A 14 -32.86 40.25 10.88
CA GLU A 14 -33.18 39.82 12.26
C GLU A 14 -33.29 38.30 12.39
N ALA A 15 -33.85 37.63 11.37
CA ALA A 15 -33.92 36.17 11.33
C ALA A 15 -32.51 35.55 11.21
N LEU A 16 -31.66 36.09 10.34
CA LEU A 16 -30.26 35.65 10.18
C LEU A 16 -29.48 35.86 11.48
N ASP A 17 -29.60 37.00 12.14
CA ASP A 17 -28.94 37.27 13.42
C ASP A 17 -29.34 36.23 14.49
N SER A 18 -30.61 35.81 14.48
CA SER A 18 -31.12 34.75 15.37
C SER A 18 -30.58 33.36 15.01
N ILE A 19 -30.40 33.05 13.72
CA ILE A 19 -29.85 31.76 13.25
C ILE A 19 -28.38 31.66 13.61
N TYR A 20 -27.59 32.69 13.28
CA TYR A 20 -26.15 32.72 13.48
C TYR A 20 -25.75 33.15 14.89
N CYS A 21 -26.71 33.41 15.78
CA CYS A 21 -26.49 33.72 17.20
C CYS A 21 -25.42 34.81 17.46
N GLY A 22 -25.29 35.78 16.55
CA GLY A 22 -24.31 36.86 16.62
C GLY A 22 -22.97 36.59 15.93
N ASP A 23 -22.80 35.48 15.21
CA ASP A 23 -21.62 35.22 14.36
C ASP A 23 -21.65 36.06 13.07
N MET A 24 -22.82 36.62 12.71
CA MET A 24 -22.96 37.60 11.62
C MET A 24 -22.50 38.99 12.07
N GLU A 25 -21.73 39.68 11.24
CA GLU A 25 -21.28 41.05 11.51
C GLU A 25 -21.89 42.04 10.51
N ILE A 26 -22.63 43.03 11.01
CA ILE A 26 -23.23 44.09 10.19
C ILE A 26 -22.19 45.19 9.95
N LEU A 27 -21.78 45.35 8.69
CA LEU A 27 -20.77 46.32 8.26
C LEU A 27 -21.38 47.70 7.99
N ALA A 28 -22.56 47.74 7.36
CA ALA A 28 -23.28 48.97 7.07
C ALA A 28 -24.79 48.74 7.02
N THR A 29 -25.56 49.77 7.37
CA THR A 29 -27.03 49.73 7.41
C THR A 29 -27.67 50.73 6.43
N GLU A 30 -26.94 51.80 6.08
CA GLU A 30 -27.38 52.82 5.12
C GLU A 30 -26.26 53.09 4.09
N PRO A 31 -26.57 53.27 2.79
CA PRO A 31 -27.89 53.30 2.14
C PRO A 31 -28.52 51.92 1.89
N HIS A 32 -27.74 50.84 1.99
CA HIS A 32 -28.18 49.44 1.88
C HIS A 32 -27.51 48.62 2.98
N TYR A 33 -28.19 47.58 3.48
CA TYR A 33 -27.58 46.65 4.41
C TYR A 33 -26.40 45.94 3.74
N LYS A 34 -25.25 45.99 4.41
CA LYS A 34 -24.05 45.24 4.11
C LYS A 34 -23.63 44.50 5.37
N PHE A 35 -23.50 43.19 5.29
CA PHE A 35 -23.12 42.35 6.42
C PHE A 35 -22.27 41.19 5.92
N GLN A 36 -21.54 40.57 6.83
CA GLN A 36 -20.70 39.42 6.55
C GLN A 36 -21.08 38.24 7.43
N ILE A 37 -20.99 37.04 6.87
CA ILE A 37 -21.22 35.78 7.56
C ILE A 37 -19.98 34.91 7.37
N PRO A 38 -19.28 34.54 8.44
CA PRO A 38 -18.18 33.58 8.37
C PRO A 38 -18.75 32.19 8.07
N ILE A 39 -18.16 31.51 7.10
CA ILE A 39 -18.44 30.11 6.80
C ILE A 39 -17.15 29.31 6.82
N ALA A 40 -17.26 28.08 7.31
CA ALA A 40 -16.14 27.16 7.35
C ALA A 40 -16.63 25.73 7.12
N THR A 41 -15.74 24.89 6.61
CA THR A 41 -16.00 23.45 6.49
C THR A 41 -16.11 22.80 7.85
N GLU A 42 -16.81 21.67 7.95
CA GLU A 42 -17.01 20.97 9.24
C GLU A 42 -15.70 20.55 9.92
N GLU A 43 -14.66 20.27 9.14
CA GLU A 43 -13.34 19.91 9.67
C GLU A 43 -12.44 21.10 10.03
N TYR A 44 -12.87 22.32 9.70
CA TYR A 44 -12.11 23.52 10.04
C TYR A 44 -12.08 23.72 11.55
N SER A 45 -10.86 23.84 12.09
CA SER A 45 -10.63 24.13 13.50
C SER A 45 -9.58 25.21 13.64
N SER A 46 -9.80 26.15 14.55
CA SER A 46 -8.83 27.21 14.88
C SER A 46 -7.49 26.66 15.40
N GLU A 47 -7.46 25.41 15.86
CA GLU A 47 -6.23 24.72 16.29
C GLU A 47 -5.46 24.08 15.13
N GLU A 48 -6.16 23.73 14.04
CA GLU A 48 -5.60 23.09 12.85
C GLU A 48 -6.11 23.80 11.58
N PRO A 49 -5.69 25.05 11.33
CA PRO A 49 -6.20 25.84 10.20
C PRO A 49 -5.83 25.25 8.85
N GLU A 50 -4.85 24.33 8.78
CA GLU A 50 -4.49 23.62 7.54
C GLU A 50 -5.53 22.55 7.13
N LYS A 51 -6.44 22.19 8.04
CA LYS A 51 -7.49 21.20 7.79
C LYS A 51 -8.82 21.90 7.60
N GLY A 52 -9.19 22.16 6.35
CA GLY A 52 -10.49 22.72 6.00
C GLY A 52 -10.38 23.96 5.12
N LEU A 53 -11.53 24.47 4.71
CA LEU A 53 -11.67 25.73 4.00
C LEU A 53 -12.51 26.67 4.85
N ALA A 54 -12.12 27.94 4.92
CA ALA A 54 -12.90 28.97 5.60
C ALA A 54 -12.90 30.25 4.77
N CYS A 55 -14.00 30.98 4.79
CA CYS A 55 -14.08 32.32 4.21
C CYS A 55 -15.21 33.13 4.84
N LYS A 56 -15.22 34.44 4.59
CA LYS A 56 -16.32 35.33 4.97
C LYS A 56 -17.12 35.71 3.74
N LEU A 57 -18.40 35.39 3.74
CA LEU A 57 -19.31 35.83 2.68
C LEU A 57 -19.89 37.19 3.05
N VAL A 58 -19.65 38.17 2.19
CA VAL A 58 -20.13 39.54 2.36
C VAL A 58 -21.31 39.76 1.42
N PHE A 59 -22.46 40.06 2.00
CA PHE A 59 -23.70 40.32 1.27
C PHE A 59 -24.02 41.80 1.32
N THR A 60 -24.34 42.38 0.16
CA THR A 60 -24.87 43.74 0.04
C THR A 60 -26.23 43.70 -0.62
N PHE A 61 -27.26 44.18 0.08
CA PHE A 61 -28.60 44.25 -0.47
C PHE A 61 -28.72 45.29 -1.57
N THR A 62 -29.51 44.96 -2.59
CA THR A 62 -29.89 45.91 -3.64
C THR A 62 -31.22 46.57 -3.29
N ALA A 63 -31.52 47.72 -3.93
CA ALA A 63 -32.75 48.47 -3.69
C ALA A 63 -34.04 47.66 -3.98
N THR A 64 -33.93 46.63 -4.81
CA THR A 64 -35.03 45.76 -5.23
C THR A 64 -34.98 44.38 -4.58
N TYR A 65 -34.00 44.08 -3.73
CA TYR A 65 -33.92 42.79 -3.03
C TYR A 65 -35.13 42.62 -2.11
N PRO A 66 -35.82 41.45 -2.09
CA PRO A 66 -35.39 40.16 -2.66
C PRO A 66 -35.77 39.87 -4.12
N ASP A 67 -36.44 40.80 -4.82
CA ASP A 67 -36.75 40.63 -6.26
C ASP A 67 -35.51 40.78 -7.15
N GLY A 68 -34.49 41.51 -6.68
CA GLY A 68 -33.18 41.61 -7.33
C GLY A 68 -32.11 40.83 -6.60
N ALA A 69 -31.09 40.38 -7.33
CA ALA A 69 -29.93 39.71 -6.78
C ALA A 69 -29.21 40.59 -5.73
N PRO A 70 -28.76 40.02 -4.59
CA PRO A 70 -27.79 40.68 -3.72
C PRO A 70 -26.42 40.67 -4.40
N VAL A 71 -25.56 41.61 -4.03
CA VAL A 71 -24.14 41.56 -4.40
C VAL A 71 -23.42 40.69 -3.38
N VAL A 72 -22.71 39.67 -3.84
CA VAL A 72 -21.96 38.73 -3.01
C VAL A 72 -20.47 38.90 -3.28
N GLU A 73 -19.70 39.08 -2.23
CA GLU A 73 -18.24 39.18 -2.23
C GLU A 73 -17.67 38.15 -1.26
N ILE A 74 -16.49 37.62 -1.53
CA ILE A 74 -15.77 36.70 -0.64
C ILE A 74 -14.60 37.47 -0.04
N GLU A 75 -14.50 37.49 1.29
CA GLU A 75 -13.40 38.07 2.04
C GLU A 75 -12.68 37.00 2.88
N GLU A 76 -11.40 37.23 3.15
CA GLU A 76 -10.53 36.36 3.95
C GLU A 76 -10.63 34.86 3.60
N PRO A 77 -10.41 34.46 2.34
CA PRO A 77 -10.39 33.05 1.97
C PRO A 77 -9.14 32.35 2.53
N GLU A 78 -9.35 31.34 3.35
CA GLU A 78 -8.31 30.48 3.94
C GLU A 78 -8.28 29.12 3.25
N ASN A 79 -7.08 28.73 2.78
CA ASN A 79 -6.81 27.49 2.03
C ASN A 79 -7.53 27.39 0.66
N PHE A 80 -7.91 28.51 0.06
CA PHE A 80 -8.50 28.51 -1.29
C PHE A 80 -7.41 28.37 -2.35
N GLU A 81 -7.64 27.52 -3.34
CA GLU A 81 -6.79 27.46 -4.53
C GLU A 81 -7.16 28.59 -5.52
N ASP A 82 -6.23 28.92 -6.42
CA ASP A 82 -6.50 29.82 -7.53
C ASP A 82 -7.73 29.31 -8.32
N MET A 83 -8.72 30.19 -8.55
CA MET A 83 -10.04 29.92 -9.17
C MET A 83 -11.17 29.43 -8.24
N PHE A 84 -10.90 29.03 -6.98
CA PHE A 84 -11.97 28.59 -6.08
C PHE A 84 -13.00 29.69 -5.83
N GLU A 85 -12.54 30.91 -5.56
CA GLU A 85 -13.41 32.07 -5.35
C GLU A 85 -14.34 32.30 -6.53
N THR A 86 -13.81 32.25 -7.75
CA THR A 86 -14.60 32.44 -8.98
C THR A 86 -15.65 31.33 -9.12
N ARG A 87 -15.28 30.08 -8.87
CA ARG A 87 -16.23 28.94 -8.95
C ARG A 87 -17.31 29.01 -7.88
N LEU A 88 -16.96 29.43 -6.66
CA LEU A 88 -17.92 29.62 -5.59
C LEU A 88 -18.89 30.75 -5.92
N LEU A 89 -18.39 31.87 -6.45
CA LEU A 89 -19.24 32.98 -6.91
C LEU A 89 -20.17 32.56 -8.06
N GLU A 90 -19.67 31.78 -9.04
CA GLU A 90 -20.50 31.22 -10.11
C GLU A 90 -21.60 30.28 -9.57
N HIS A 91 -21.25 29.43 -8.60
CA HIS A 91 -22.20 28.54 -7.94
C HIS A 91 -23.29 29.35 -7.21
N LEU A 92 -22.90 30.37 -6.44
CA LEU A 92 -23.83 31.24 -5.74
C LEU A 92 -24.70 32.04 -6.69
N GLN A 93 -24.16 32.52 -7.82
CA GLN A 93 -24.94 33.22 -8.83
C GLN A 93 -26.06 32.34 -9.40
N LYS A 94 -25.79 31.05 -9.62
CA LYS A 94 -26.84 30.10 -10.03
C LYS A 94 -27.91 29.95 -8.95
N THR A 95 -27.51 29.80 -7.69
CA THR A 95 -28.45 29.69 -6.56
C THR A 95 -29.29 30.97 -6.41
N ILE A 96 -28.72 32.16 -6.67
CA ILE A 96 -29.45 33.43 -6.69
C ILE A 96 -30.56 33.40 -7.74
N GLU A 97 -30.24 33.01 -8.98
CA GLU A 97 -31.20 32.99 -10.09
C GLU A 97 -32.40 32.07 -9.82
N GLU A 98 -32.17 30.95 -9.12
CA GLU A 98 -33.20 29.98 -8.73
C GLU A 98 -34.10 30.49 -7.58
N ASN A 99 -33.60 31.39 -6.73
CA ASN A 99 -34.29 31.86 -5.52
C ASN A 99 -34.77 33.33 -5.59
N LEU A 100 -34.78 33.95 -6.77
CA LEU A 100 -35.28 35.31 -6.95
C LEU A 100 -36.75 35.45 -6.52
N GLY A 101 -37.05 36.56 -5.83
CA GLY A 101 -38.41 36.92 -5.39
C GLY A 101 -38.70 36.61 -3.91
N MET A 102 -37.79 35.92 -3.22
CA MET A 102 -37.87 35.63 -1.79
C MET A 102 -36.52 35.77 -1.08
N GLU A 103 -36.56 35.81 0.25
CA GLU A 103 -35.39 35.79 1.14
C GLU A 103 -34.50 34.59 0.79
N MET A 104 -33.26 34.85 0.42
CA MET A 104 -32.35 33.83 -0.14
C MET A 104 -30.99 33.77 0.54
N ILE A 105 -30.68 34.67 1.49
CA ILE A 105 -29.34 34.72 2.09
C ILE A 105 -29.00 33.44 2.82
N PHE A 106 -29.94 32.91 3.62
CA PHE A 106 -29.73 31.64 4.32
C PHE A 106 -29.46 30.49 3.34
N SER A 107 -30.21 30.44 2.23
CA SER A 107 -30.01 29.44 1.18
C SER A 107 -28.64 29.59 0.51
N LEU A 108 -28.18 30.82 0.27
CA LEU A 108 -26.85 31.09 -0.28
C LEU A 108 -25.74 30.66 0.68
N VAL A 109 -25.85 30.99 1.96
CA VAL A 109 -24.86 30.58 2.97
C VAL A 109 -24.81 29.05 3.09
N SER A 110 -25.97 28.39 3.15
CA SER A 110 -26.05 26.93 3.23
C SER A 110 -25.46 26.27 1.97
N SER A 111 -25.79 26.79 0.79
CA SER A 111 -25.26 26.33 -0.50
C SER A 111 -23.75 26.52 -0.60
N ALA A 112 -23.22 27.65 -0.11
CA ALA A 112 -21.78 27.89 -0.07
C ALA A 112 -21.08 26.93 0.88
N GLN A 113 -21.64 26.70 2.07
CA GLN A 113 -21.06 25.81 3.07
C GLN A 113 -21.02 24.36 2.57
N GLU A 114 -22.09 23.88 1.93
CA GLU A 114 -22.13 22.57 1.28
C GLU A 114 -21.08 22.48 0.17
N TRP A 115 -20.97 23.50 -0.67
CA TRP A 115 -19.97 23.55 -1.74
C TRP A 115 -18.53 23.50 -1.20
N LEU A 116 -18.23 24.22 -0.11
CA LEU A 116 -16.92 24.17 0.53
C LEU A 116 -16.62 22.77 1.09
N ASN A 117 -17.58 22.14 1.75
CA ASN A 117 -17.41 20.78 2.27
C ASN A 117 -17.12 19.78 1.15
N GLU A 118 -17.89 19.82 0.05
CA GLU A 118 -17.69 18.94 -1.10
C GLU A 118 -16.28 19.08 -1.70
N ARG A 119 -15.79 20.32 -1.85
CA ARG A 119 -14.43 20.57 -2.37
C ARG A 119 -13.35 20.11 -1.42
N TRP A 120 -13.55 20.27 -0.12
CA TRP A 120 -12.60 19.80 0.87
C TRP A 120 -12.52 18.27 0.89
N ASP A 121 -13.66 17.60 0.73
CA ASP A 121 -13.73 16.13 0.61
C ASP A 121 -13.04 15.63 -0.68
N GLU A 122 -13.25 16.29 -1.82
CA GLU A 122 -12.52 16.00 -3.07
C GLU A 122 -11.00 16.14 -2.88
N HIS A 123 -10.55 17.22 -2.22
CA HIS A 123 -9.13 17.46 -1.95
C HIS A 123 -8.54 16.36 -1.05
N LYS A 124 -9.24 15.98 0.03
CA LYS A 124 -8.80 14.87 0.90
C LYS A 124 -8.73 13.55 0.16
N PHE A 125 -9.74 13.24 -0.65
CA PHE A 125 -9.78 12.02 -1.44
C PHE A 125 -8.58 11.93 -2.39
N HIS A 126 -8.27 13.01 -3.11
CA HIS A 126 -7.08 13.05 -3.98
C HIS A 126 -5.77 12.90 -3.20
N GLN A 127 -5.65 13.53 -2.04
CA GLN A 127 -4.47 13.39 -1.19
C GLN A 127 -4.30 11.97 -0.65
N GLU A 128 -5.41 11.29 -0.33
CA GLU A 128 -5.41 9.89 0.09
C GLU A 128 -5.04 8.96 -1.06
N GLU A 129 -5.61 9.14 -2.25
CA GLU A 129 -5.25 8.36 -3.44
C GLU A 129 -3.75 8.48 -3.77
N LEU A 130 -3.18 9.68 -3.71
CA LEU A 130 -1.75 9.89 -3.96
C LEU A 130 -0.87 9.18 -2.93
N ARG A 131 -1.30 9.13 -1.66
CA ARG A 131 -0.60 8.36 -0.61
C ARG A 131 -0.69 6.87 -0.88
N GLU A 132 -1.86 6.38 -1.26
CA GLU A 132 -2.07 4.97 -1.56
C GLU A 132 -1.27 4.52 -2.80
N GLN A 133 -1.19 5.36 -3.84
CA GLN A 133 -0.36 5.11 -5.02
C GLN A 133 1.13 5.03 -4.67
N LYS A 134 1.64 5.96 -3.86
CA LYS A 134 3.04 5.92 -3.40
C LYS A 134 3.33 4.68 -2.56
N LEU A 135 2.40 4.30 -1.67
CA LEU A 135 2.56 3.09 -0.86
C LEU A 135 2.59 1.84 -1.73
N ARG A 136 1.72 1.75 -2.74
CA ARG A 136 1.74 0.66 -3.73
C ARG A 136 3.05 0.59 -4.50
N GLU A 137 3.60 1.72 -4.94
CA GLU A 137 4.89 1.76 -5.64
C GLU A 137 6.03 1.25 -4.75
N ILE A 138 6.06 1.67 -3.48
CA ILE A 138 7.04 1.19 -2.49
C ILE A 138 6.87 -0.32 -2.25
N GLU A 139 5.64 -0.81 -2.07
CA GLU A 139 5.39 -2.25 -1.89
C GLU A 139 5.79 -3.06 -3.14
N GLU A 140 5.57 -2.52 -4.35
CA GLU A 140 6.04 -3.13 -5.58
C GLU A 140 7.56 -3.15 -5.70
N GLU A 141 8.25 -2.08 -5.28
CA GLU A 141 9.70 -2.01 -5.24
C GLU A 141 10.28 -2.99 -4.21
N GLU A 142 9.66 -3.09 -3.03
CA GLU A 142 10.02 -4.09 -2.02
C GLU A 142 9.76 -5.50 -2.54
N ARG A 143 8.63 -5.75 -3.22
CA ARG A 143 8.34 -7.05 -3.86
C ARG A 143 9.35 -7.38 -4.94
N LYS A 144 9.78 -6.42 -5.76
CA LYS A 144 10.83 -6.60 -6.80
C LYS A 144 12.20 -6.83 -6.18
N LYS A 145 12.50 -6.18 -5.05
CA LYS A 145 13.74 -6.38 -4.28
C LYS A 145 13.74 -7.74 -3.56
N PHE A 146 12.56 -8.21 -3.14
CA PHE A 146 12.36 -9.49 -2.47
C PHE A 146 12.12 -10.67 -3.44
N GLU A 147 11.81 -10.40 -4.71
CA GLU A 147 11.95 -11.39 -5.79
C GLU A 147 13.45 -11.68 -5.98
N GLY A 148 13.97 -12.57 -5.13
CA GLY A 148 15.26 -13.20 -5.35
C GLY A 148 15.33 -13.83 -6.74
N THR A 149 16.54 -14.08 -7.22
CA THR A 149 16.74 -14.75 -8.51
C THR A 149 16.15 -16.18 -8.42
N ARG A 150 14.99 -16.42 -9.04
CA ARG A 150 14.45 -17.79 -9.16
C ARG A 150 15.54 -18.65 -9.78
N VAL A 151 15.95 -19.72 -9.09
CA VAL A 151 16.92 -20.68 -9.61
C VAL A 151 16.26 -21.47 -10.74
N THR A 152 16.26 -20.90 -11.95
CA THR A 152 15.90 -21.60 -13.18
C THR A 152 17.05 -22.50 -13.62
N VAL A 153 16.77 -23.52 -14.42
CA VAL A 153 17.80 -24.44 -14.94
C VAL A 153 18.95 -23.69 -15.61
N GLU A 154 18.66 -22.59 -16.31
CA GLU A 154 19.67 -21.76 -16.97
C GLU A 154 20.52 -20.96 -15.96
N SER A 155 19.91 -20.38 -14.92
CA SER A 155 20.64 -19.68 -13.86
C SER A 155 21.51 -20.65 -13.04
N PHE A 156 21.01 -21.86 -12.78
CA PHE A 156 21.75 -22.92 -12.12
C PHE A 156 22.91 -23.42 -12.98
N LEU A 157 22.73 -23.58 -14.30
CA LEU A 157 23.81 -23.97 -15.21
C LEU A 157 24.91 -22.90 -15.29
N LYS A 158 24.53 -21.62 -15.31
CA LYS A 158 25.50 -20.51 -15.28
C LYS A 158 26.27 -20.48 -13.96
N TRP A 159 25.57 -20.57 -12.83
CA TRP A 159 26.20 -20.67 -11.52
C TRP A 159 27.09 -21.91 -11.41
N LYS A 160 26.62 -23.07 -11.87
CA LYS A 160 27.37 -24.32 -11.87
C LYS A 160 28.64 -24.22 -12.71
N LEU A 161 28.58 -23.58 -13.87
CA LEU A 161 29.74 -23.38 -14.74
C LEU A 161 30.80 -22.49 -14.07
N GLU A 162 30.38 -21.38 -13.48
CA GLU A 162 31.25 -20.47 -12.74
C GLU A 162 31.81 -21.12 -11.45
N PHE A 163 31.01 -21.93 -10.77
CA PHE A 163 31.42 -22.72 -9.61
C PHE A 163 32.43 -23.80 -9.99
N GLU A 164 32.21 -24.55 -11.08
CA GLU A 164 33.15 -25.58 -11.57
C GLU A 164 34.47 -24.97 -12.05
N GLU A 165 34.43 -23.75 -12.62
CA GLU A 165 35.60 -22.97 -13.01
C GLU A 165 36.39 -22.47 -11.79
N SER A 166 35.69 -21.86 -10.82
CA SER A 166 36.28 -21.32 -9.59
C SER A 166 36.87 -22.41 -8.67
N THR A 167 36.19 -23.55 -8.53
CA THR A 167 36.64 -24.66 -7.67
C THR A 167 37.64 -25.60 -8.35
N GLY A 168 37.88 -25.46 -9.65
CA GLY A 168 38.84 -26.28 -10.41
C GLY A 168 38.51 -27.77 -10.45
N ILE A 169 37.26 -28.15 -10.13
CA ILE A 169 36.82 -29.55 -10.06
C ILE A 169 36.82 -30.19 -11.45
N ALA A 170 36.57 -29.42 -12.52
CA ALA A 170 36.67 -29.90 -13.90
C ALA A 170 38.08 -30.45 -14.23
N ALA A 171 39.13 -29.73 -13.84
CA ALA A 171 40.52 -30.17 -14.01
C ALA A 171 40.88 -31.40 -13.14
N LYS A 172 40.26 -31.52 -11.96
CA LYS A 172 40.42 -32.70 -11.08
C LYS A 172 39.73 -33.94 -11.64
N ARG A 173 38.56 -33.79 -12.28
CA ARG A 173 37.79 -34.89 -12.89
C ARG A 173 38.49 -35.45 -14.13
N GLU A 174 39.14 -34.60 -14.92
CA GLU A 174 39.92 -35.01 -16.09
C GLU A 174 41.20 -35.78 -15.69
N LYS A 175 41.90 -35.34 -14.63
CA LYS A 175 43.02 -36.12 -14.05
C LYS A 175 42.57 -37.48 -13.51
N ASN A 176 41.45 -37.54 -12.79
CA ASN A 176 40.98 -38.78 -12.18
C ASN A 176 40.51 -39.83 -13.19
N ASN A 177 40.19 -39.47 -14.44
CA ASN A 177 39.79 -40.44 -15.47
C ASN A 177 40.99 -41.12 -16.14
N VAL A 178 42.16 -40.45 -16.19
CA VAL A 178 43.41 -40.99 -16.74
C VAL A 178 44.14 -41.87 -15.72
N SER A 179 43.93 -41.65 -14.42
CA SER A 179 44.58 -42.40 -13.33
C SER A 179 43.66 -43.38 -12.59
N LYS A 180 42.62 -43.92 -13.24
CA LYS A 180 41.81 -45.01 -12.68
C LYS A 180 42.64 -46.30 -12.64
N LYS A 181 43.28 -46.55 -11.49
CA LYS A 181 43.65 -47.92 -11.10
C LYS A 181 42.34 -48.72 -11.06
N GLN A 182 42.26 -49.81 -11.82
CA GLN A 182 41.07 -50.66 -11.86
C GLN A 182 40.65 -51.04 -10.45
N THR A 183 39.35 -50.98 -10.20
CA THR A 183 38.79 -51.31 -8.88
C THR A 183 38.91 -52.82 -8.64
N GLY A 184 38.96 -53.25 -7.37
CA GLY A 184 39.12 -54.68 -7.02
C GLY A 184 38.06 -55.59 -7.66
N ARG A 185 36.85 -55.07 -7.90
CA ARG A 185 35.77 -55.76 -8.60
C ARG A 185 36.06 -55.98 -10.09
N GLU A 186 36.70 -55.03 -10.76
CA GLU A 186 37.09 -55.16 -12.17
C GLU A 186 38.24 -56.15 -12.36
N LEU A 187 39.18 -56.21 -11.41
CA LEU A 187 40.24 -57.23 -11.41
C LEU A 187 39.65 -58.64 -11.25
N PHE A 188 38.67 -58.80 -10.36
CA PHE A 188 37.99 -60.08 -10.11
C PHE A 188 37.17 -60.60 -11.30
N MET A 189 36.64 -59.70 -12.14
CA MET A 189 35.88 -60.11 -13.34
C MET A 189 36.77 -60.43 -14.55
N CYS A 190 38.00 -59.92 -14.60
CA CYS A 190 38.95 -60.24 -15.66
C CYS A 190 39.76 -61.51 -15.38
N ASP A 191 39.96 -61.86 -14.11
CA ASP A 191 40.71 -63.05 -13.70
C ASP A 191 39.78 -64.21 -13.31
N ASN A 192 39.43 -65.05 -14.28
CA ASN A 192 38.64 -66.27 -14.04
C ASN A 192 39.48 -67.43 -13.48
N THR A 193 40.79 -67.27 -13.28
CA THR A 193 41.67 -68.37 -12.83
C THR A 193 41.41 -68.79 -11.39
N LEU A 194 40.81 -67.90 -10.58
CA LEU A 194 40.45 -68.12 -9.19
C LEU A 194 39.14 -68.92 -9.03
N ASN A 195 38.14 -68.65 -9.89
CA ASN A 195 36.91 -69.45 -9.91
C ASN A 195 37.18 -70.91 -10.26
N ASP A 196 38.10 -71.16 -11.21
CA ASP A 196 38.46 -72.50 -11.63
C ASP A 196 39.29 -73.26 -10.57
N SER A 197 40.08 -72.56 -9.75
CA SER A 197 40.80 -73.19 -8.62
C SER A 197 39.89 -73.50 -7.44
N ASP A 198 38.94 -72.61 -7.13
CA ASP A 198 38.05 -72.76 -5.97
C ASP A 198 37.01 -73.87 -6.19
N ILE A 199 36.48 -74.00 -7.42
CA ILE A 199 35.61 -75.14 -7.79
C ILE A 199 36.38 -76.47 -7.66
N LYS A 200 37.64 -76.50 -8.09
CA LYS A 200 38.47 -77.71 -8.01
C LYS A 200 38.82 -78.07 -6.56
N PHE A 201 39.08 -77.08 -5.71
CA PHE A 201 39.39 -77.31 -4.30
C PHE A 201 38.16 -77.79 -3.52
N LEU A 202 36.97 -77.26 -3.81
CA LEU A 202 35.72 -77.69 -3.18
C LEU A 202 35.27 -79.10 -3.63
N LEU A 203 35.52 -79.47 -4.89
CA LEU A 203 35.27 -80.83 -5.39
C LEU A 203 36.22 -81.89 -4.80
N GLU A 204 37.45 -81.49 -4.45
CA GLU A 204 38.47 -82.39 -3.86
C GLU A 204 38.35 -82.51 -2.33
N ALA A 205 37.75 -81.52 -1.65
CA ALA A 205 37.49 -81.54 -0.21
C ALA A 205 36.20 -82.29 0.20
N GLY A 206 35.34 -82.70 -0.75
CA GLY A 206 34.19 -83.57 -0.48
C GLY A 206 33.06 -82.95 0.36
N GLU A 207 32.99 -81.62 0.46
CA GLU A 207 31.89 -80.92 1.14
C GLU A 207 30.87 -80.40 0.12
N ASN A 208 29.61 -80.78 0.29
CA ASN A 208 28.50 -80.34 -0.56
C ASN A 208 28.16 -78.88 -0.21
N ILE A 209 28.00 -78.02 -1.23
CA ILE A 209 27.92 -76.55 -1.15
C ILE A 209 26.69 -76.04 -0.34
N GLU A 210 25.76 -76.92 0.02
CA GLU A 210 24.54 -76.59 0.78
C GLU A 210 24.73 -76.26 2.27
N ASN A 211 25.93 -76.43 2.84
CA ASN A 211 26.13 -76.35 4.30
C ASN A 211 26.68 -75.00 4.83
N VAL A 212 26.81 -73.97 3.99
CA VAL A 212 27.23 -72.64 4.43
C VAL A 212 26.08 -71.95 5.17
N LYS A 213 26.07 -72.04 6.50
CA LYS A 213 25.10 -71.35 7.37
C LYS A 213 25.47 -69.88 7.50
N ILE A 214 24.57 -69.00 7.06
CA ILE A 214 24.65 -67.55 7.28
C ILE A 214 23.97 -67.25 8.62
N ASP A 215 24.65 -66.53 9.50
CA ASP A 215 24.14 -66.17 10.83
C ASP A 215 23.40 -64.82 10.78
N GLU A 216 22.07 -64.87 10.85
CA GLU A 216 21.18 -63.70 10.72
C GLU A 216 21.22 -62.75 11.94
N THR A 217 21.92 -63.12 13.01
CA THR A 217 22.14 -62.27 14.18
C THR A 217 23.05 -61.07 13.90
N LEU A 218 23.84 -61.11 12.82
CA LEU A 218 24.76 -60.02 12.45
C LEU A 218 24.05 -58.77 11.90
N PHE A 219 22.76 -58.86 11.57
CA PHE A 219 21.99 -57.76 10.95
C PHE A 219 20.95 -57.13 11.89
N GLN A 220 20.91 -57.53 13.16
CA GLN A 220 19.91 -57.05 14.12
C GLN A 220 20.23 -55.67 14.73
N ASP A 221 21.50 -55.24 14.73
CA ASP A 221 21.93 -53.95 15.33
C ASP A 221 21.62 -52.70 14.48
N ILE A 222 21.02 -52.84 13.29
CA ILE A 222 20.70 -51.68 12.42
C ILE A 222 19.28 -51.12 12.64
N GLY A 223 18.49 -51.76 13.53
CA GLY A 223 17.08 -51.45 13.76
C GLY A 223 16.78 -50.51 14.94
N GLU A 224 17.76 -50.15 15.77
CA GLU A 224 17.61 -49.19 16.90
C GLU A 224 18.31 -47.86 16.59
N LEU A 225 18.05 -47.28 15.42
CA LEU A 225 18.29 -45.85 15.24
C LEU A 225 17.00 -45.12 15.68
N ASP A 226 16.96 -44.75 16.96
CA ASP A 226 15.91 -43.89 17.53
C ASP A 226 15.99 -42.53 16.83
N LEU A 227 15.10 -42.29 15.87
CA LEU A 227 14.87 -40.97 15.31
C LEU A 227 14.01 -40.21 16.32
N ASP A 228 14.64 -39.68 17.37
CA ASP A 228 14.02 -38.66 18.20
C ASP A 228 13.74 -37.45 17.29
N ASP A 229 12.46 -37.20 17.06
CA ASP A 229 11.87 -36.08 16.33
C ASP A 229 11.88 -34.83 17.24
N ASP A 230 13.04 -34.53 17.83
CA ASP A 230 13.26 -33.33 18.65
C ASP A 230 13.55 -32.15 17.72
N ASP A 231 12.63 -31.19 17.75
CA ASP A 231 12.65 -29.87 17.12
C ASP A 231 14.07 -29.26 17.04
N ASP A 232 14.60 -29.11 15.83
CA ASP A 232 15.67 -28.15 15.53
C ASP A 232 15.08 -26.72 15.64
N GLU A 233 14.92 -26.23 16.88
CA GLU A 233 14.35 -24.93 17.23
C GLU A 233 15.28 -23.72 16.94
N ASP A 234 16.42 -23.93 16.28
CA ASP A 234 17.46 -22.89 16.10
C ASP A 234 17.54 -22.29 14.69
N TRP A 235 16.50 -22.45 13.86
CA TRP A 235 16.46 -21.77 12.55
C TRP A 235 15.33 -20.75 12.45
N VAL A 236 15.66 -19.48 12.74
CA VAL A 236 14.80 -18.32 12.49
C VAL A 236 15.32 -17.58 11.25
N PRO A 237 14.61 -17.61 10.10
CA PRO A 237 15.06 -16.87 8.92
C PRO A 237 15.00 -15.36 9.16
N GLY A 238 16.18 -14.71 9.22
CA GLY A 238 16.32 -13.25 9.34
C GLY A 238 16.98 -12.76 10.64
N ALA A 239 17.54 -13.64 11.48
CA ALA A 239 18.47 -13.22 12.52
C ALA A 239 19.84 -12.91 11.89
N ASP A 240 20.05 -11.64 11.54
CA ASP A 240 21.37 -11.10 11.23
C ASP A 240 22.23 -11.14 12.51
N ASP A 241 23.33 -11.89 12.49
CA ASP A 241 24.41 -11.76 13.46
C ASP A 241 25.17 -10.45 13.18
N ASP A 242 24.65 -9.34 13.71
CA ASP A 242 25.44 -8.17 14.09
C ASP A 242 26.06 -8.44 15.48
N ASP A 243 27.31 -8.91 15.56
CA ASP A 243 28.37 -8.32 16.42
C ASP A 243 29.69 -9.15 16.39
N ASP A 244 30.78 -8.40 16.12
CA ASP A 244 32.21 -8.57 16.45
C ASP A 244 33.04 -9.79 15.96
#